data_AF-A0A961ZBG2-F1
#
_entry.id   AF-A0A961ZBG2-F1
#
_cell.length_a   1.000
_cell.length_b   1.000
_cell.length_c   1.000
_cell.angle_alpha   90.00
_cell.angle_beta   90.00
_cell.angle_gamma   90.00
#
_symmetry.space_group_name_H-M   'P 1'
#
loop_
_entity.id
_entity.type
_entity.pdbx_description
1 polymer ?
#
loop_
_entity_poly.entity_id
_entity_poly.type
_entity_poly.pdbx_seq_one_letter_code
_entity_poly.pdbx_strand_id
1 'polypeptide(L)'
;MASTSLNSFNARKTLTVNGKDYTYYSLPEAEQNGLAGISKLPNSLKVVLENLLRNEDGRTVTKDDIKAFVTWLSQKTSDHEIAYRPARVLMQDFTGV
;
A
#
# COMPACT_ATOMS: atom_id res chain seq x y z
N MET A 1 15.59 -12.65 -0.02
CA MET A 1 14.52 -12.85 0.98
C MET A 1 13.61 -11.64 0.93
N ALA A 2 12.29 -11.80 0.82
CA ALA A 2 11.38 -10.66 0.73
C ALA A 2 11.52 -9.79 1.99
N SER A 3 11.86 -8.51 1.80
CA SER A 3 11.90 -7.55 2.90
C SER A 3 10.54 -7.54 3.57
N THR A 4 10.50 -7.91 4.85
CA THR A 4 9.27 -7.92 5.63
C THR A 4 8.90 -6.46 5.90
N SER A 5 7.75 -6.00 5.41
CA SER A 5 7.29 -4.61 5.66
C SER A 5 7.34 -4.29 7.15
N LEU A 6 7.69 -3.03 7.47
CA LEU A 6 7.72 -2.52 8.84
C LEU A 6 6.35 -2.57 9.51
N ASN A 7 5.26 -2.63 8.73
CA ASN A 7 3.90 -2.83 9.21
C ASN A 7 3.48 -1.80 10.27
N SER A 8 3.83 -0.52 10.08
CA SER A 8 3.60 0.56 11.06
C SER A 8 2.14 0.81 11.43
N PHE A 9 1.21 0.25 10.66
CA PHE A 9 -0.24 0.37 10.82
C PHE A 9 -0.90 -0.97 11.17
N ASN A 10 -0.14 -1.97 11.61
CA ASN A 10 -0.66 -3.30 12.01
C ASN A 10 -1.61 -3.93 10.99
N ALA A 11 -1.39 -3.69 9.70
CA ALA A 11 -2.29 -4.06 8.63
C ALA A 11 -2.05 -5.50 8.13
N ARG A 12 -0.91 -6.12 8.45
CA ARG A 12 -0.59 -7.49 8.02
C ARG A 12 -1.58 -8.49 8.62
N LYS A 13 -2.22 -9.27 7.76
CA LYS A 13 -3.14 -10.35 8.12
C LYS A 13 -2.81 -11.62 7.33
N THR A 14 -3.30 -12.75 7.83
CA THR A 14 -3.21 -14.05 7.17
C THR A 14 -4.59 -14.49 6.73
N LEU A 15 -4.71 -14.91 5.48
CA LEU A 15 -5.87 -15.56 4.90
C LEU A 15 -5.53 -17.03 4.65
N THR A 16 -6.22 -17.94 5.31
CA THR A 16 -6.06 -19.38 5.11
C THR A 16 -7.09 -19.89 4.11
N VAL A 17 -6.65 -20.48 3.01
CA VAL A 17 -7.51 -21.07 1.97
C VAL A 17 -7.03 -22.47 1.66
N ASN A 18 -7.89 -23.48 1.85
CA ASN A 18 -7.56 -24.90 1.60
C ASN A 18 -6.27 -25.36 2.31
N GLY A 19 -6.07 -24.93 3.56
CA GLY A 19 -4.88 -25.26 4.35
C GLY A 19 -3.60 -24.54 3.93
N LYS A 20 -3.69 -23.56 3.01
CA LYS A 20 -2.56 -22.70 2.61
C LYS A 20 -2.76 -21.28 3.12
N ASP A 21 -1.71 -20.74 3.74
CA ASP A 21 -1.69 -19.40 4.28
C ASP A 21 -1.20 -18.37 3.25
N TYR A 22 -1.91 -17.26 3.18
CA TYR A 22 -1.59 -16.12 2.33
C TYR A 22 -1.49 -14.87 3.19
N THR A 23 -0.41 -14.12 3.06
CA THR A 23 -0.28 -12.81 3.72
C THR A 23 -0.88 -11.72 2.84
N TYR A 24 -1.68 -10.84 3.46
CA TYR A 24 -2.21 -9.64 2.81
C TYR A 24 -2.16 -8.45 3.78
N TYR A 25 -2.27 -7.24 3.25
CA TYR A 25 -2.31 -6.00 4.04
C TYR A 25 -3.73 -5.44 4.02
N SER A 26 -4.41 -5.53 5.16
CA SER A 26 -5.82 -5.19 5.35
C SER A 26 -6.02 -3.69 5.48
N LEU A 27 -6.73 -3.08 4.54
CA LEU A 27 -7.10 -1.65 4.63
C LEU A 27 -8.01 -1.35 5.83
N PRO A 28 -9.02 -2.18 6.18
CA PRO A 28 -9.82 -1.95 7.40
C PRO A 28 -8.97 -1.93 8.68
N GLU A 29 -7.98 -2.81 8.79
CA GLU A 29 -7.08 -2.83 9.95
C GLU A 29 -6.20 -1.57 9.94
N ALA A 30 -5.66 -1.19 8.78
CA ALA A 30 -4.87 0.03 8.66
C ALA A 30 -5.68 1.30 9.04
N GLU A 31 -6.97 1.33 8.69
CA GLU A 31 -7.89 2.42 9.04
C GLU A 31 -8.05 2.56 10.56
N GLN A 32 -8.24 1.44 11.25
CA GLN A 32 -8.34 1.37 12.71
C GLN A 32 -7.03 1.76 13.41
N ASN A 33 -5.89 1.54 12.75
CA ASN A 33 -4.55 1.73 13.32
C ASN A 33 -3.86 3.04 12.87
N GLY A 34 -4.64 4.06 12.53
CA GLY A 34 -4.12 5.42 12.32
C GLY A 34 -4.30 5.99 10.91
N LEU A 35 -5.02 5.28 10.02
CA LEU A 35 -5.41 5.79 8.71
C LEU A 35 -6.92 6.07 8.62
N ALA A 36 -7.47 6.82 9.58
CA ALA A 36 -8.90 7.06 9.66
C ALA A 36 -9.49 7.61 8.34
N GLY A 37 -10.56 7.01 7.86
CA GLY A 37 -11.33 7.47 6.69
C GLY A 37 -10.88 6.91 5.34
N ILE A 38 -9.82 6.09 5.28
CA ILE A 38 -9.33 5.50 4.01
C ILE A 38 -10.35 4.60 3.31
N SER A 39 -11.38 4.12 4.02
CA SER A 39 -12.54 3.46 3.42
C SER A 39 -13.24 4.30 2.34
N LYS A 40 -13.16 5.63 2.42
CA LYS A 40 -13.75 6.60 1.48
C LYS A 40 -12.88 6.90 0.26
N LEU A 41 -11.66 6.36 0.20
CA LEU A 41 -10.79 6.55 -0.97
C LEU A 41 -11.41 5.92 -2.23
N PRO A 42 -11.21 6.52 -3.41
CA PRO A 42 -11.44 5.85 -4.70
C PRO A 42 -10.67 4.52 -4.76
N ASN A 43 -11.22 3.55 -5.49
CA ASN A 43 -10.63 2.22 -5.59
C ASN A 43 -9.19 2.23 -6.15
N SER A 44 -8.88 3.15 -7.07
CA SER A 44 -7.51 3.35 -7.58
C SER A 44 -6.53 3.70 -6.45
N LEU A 45 -6.88 4.63 -5.57
CA LEU A 45 -6.02 5.02 -4.45
C LEU A 45 -5.92 3.94 -3.38
N LYS A 46 -6.96 3.11 -3.21
CA LYS A 46 -6.89 1.93 -2.32
C LYS A 46 -5.84 0.92 -2.78
N VAL A 47 -5.71 0.69 -4.10
CA VAL A 47 -4.68 -0.20 -4.67
C VAL A 47 -3.29 0.35 -4.40
N VAL A 48 -3.09 1.66 -4.59
CA VAL A 48 -1.80 2.31 -4.32
C VAL A 48 -1.48 2.27 -2.82
N LEU A 49 -2.45 2.55 -1.95
CA LEU A 49 -2.28 2.48 -0.50
C LEU A 49 -1.86 1.09 -0.03
N GLU A 50 -2.51 0.02 -0.51
CA GLU A 50 -2.11 -1.36 -0.18
C GLU A 50 -0.66 -1.63 -0.59
N ASN A 51 -0.27 -1.15 -1.77
CA ASN A 51 1.08 -1.30 -2.27
C ASN A 51 2.11 -0.69 -1.32
N LEU A 52 1.85 0.50 -0.80
CA LEU A 52 2.73 1.16 0.15
C LEU A 52 2.76 0.42 1.49
N LEU A 53 1.60 0.02 2.04
CA LEU A 53 1.54 -0.78 3.27
C LEU A 53 2.37 -2.07 3.17
N ARG A 54 2.26 -2.75 2.01
CA ARG A 54 2.98 -4.00 1.74
C ARG A 54 4.48 -3.84 1.59
N ASN A 55 4.93 -2.66 1.15
CA ASN A 55 6.34 -2.41 0.85
C ASN A 55 6.99 -1.34 1.75
N GLU A 56 6.36 -0.99 2.87
CA GLU A 56 6.93 -0.07 3.86
C GLU A 56 8.30 -0.57 4.35
N ASP A 57 9.35 0.19 4.09
CA ASP A 57 10.73 -0.15 4.44
C ASP A 57 11.45 0.99 5.19
N GLY A 58 10.77 2.11 5.42
CA GLY A 58 11.31 3.27 6.12
C GLY A 58 12.34 4.07 5.31
N ARG A 59 12.59 3.70 4.06
CA ARG A 59 13.57 4.38 3.18
C ARG A 59 12.96 4.85 1.87
N THR A 60 12.32 3.96 1.13
CA THR A 60 11.66 4.29 -0.15
C THR A 60 10.16 4.41 0.03
N VAL A 61 9.58 3.62 0.94
CA VAL A 61 8.21 3.80 1.40
C VAL A 61 8.26 4.01 2.90
N THR A 62 7.94 5.23 3.30
CA THR A 62 7.96 5.68 4.69
C THR A 62 6.55 5.68 5.27
N LYS A 63 6.47 5.77 6.61
CA LYS A 63 5.21 5.92 7.32
C LYS A 63 4.45 7.19 6.90
N ASP A 64 5.17 8.25 6.54
CA ASP A 64 4.58 9.53 6.16
C ASP A 64 3.99 9.48 4.75
N ASP A 65 4.60 8.74 3.82
CA ASP A 65 4.02 8.46 2.49
C ASP A 65 2.65 7.78 2.61
N ILE A 66 2.51 6.87 3.57
CA ILE A 66 1.24 6.17 3.82
C ILE A 66 0.22 7.12 4.47
N LYS A 67 0.64 8.00 5.38
CA LYS A 67 -0.24 9.00 6.01
C LYS A 67 -0.75 10.04 5.03
N ALA A 68 -0.01 10.34 3.96
CA ALA A 68 -0.42 11.32 2.95
C ALA A 68 -1.80 11.01 2.34
N PHE A 69 -2.21 9.74 2.31
CA PHE A 69 -3.54 9.32 1.86
C PHE A 69 -4.68 9.84 2.75
N VAL A 70 -4.43 9.99 4.04
CA VAL A 70 -5.39 10.61 4.97
C VAL A 70 -5.53 12.09 4.67
N THR A 71 -4.42 12.78 4.42
CA THR A 71 -4.41 14.20 4.03
C THR A 71 -5.15 14.41 2.70
N TRP A 72 -4.93 13.51 1.73
CA TRP A 72 -5.62 13.53 0.44
C TRP A 72 -7.15 13.42 0.60
N LEU A 73 -7.66 12.69 1.59
CA LEU A 73 -9.12 12.60 1.81
C LEU A 73 -9.76 13.97 2.06
N SER A 74 -9.04 14.88 2.70
CA SER A 74 -9.51 16.24 2.99
C SER A 74 -9.29 17.18 1.81
N GLN A 75 -8.09 17.14 1.22
CA GLN A 75 -7.65 18.09 0.19
C GLN A 75 -8.13 17.72 -1.22
N LYS A 76 -8.34 16.42 -1.49
CA LYS A 76 -8.60 15.82 -2.82
C LYS A 76 -7.52 16.09 -3.87
N THR A 77 -6.38 16.63 -3.44
CA THR A 77 -5.17 16.86 -4.21
C THR A 77 -3.96 16.53 -3.35
N SER A 78 -2.79 16.34 -3.95
CA SER A 78 -1.54 16.07 -3.26
C SER A 78 -0.35 16.42 -4.15
N ASP A 79 0.60 17.17 -3.59
CA ASP A 79 1.95 17.38 -4.16
C ASP A 79 2.97 16.39 -3.57
N HIS A 80 2.52 15.52 -2.66
CA HIS A 80 3.36 14.48 -2.04
C HIS A 80 3.63 13.35 -3.02
N GLU A 81 4.90 13.16 -3.38
CA GLU A 81 5.36 12.05 -4.22
C GLU A 81 5.45 10.74 -3.44
N ILE A 82 5.21 9.61 -4.11
CA ILE A 82 5.24 8.28 -3.50
C ILE A 82 6.05 7.29 -4.34
N ALA A 83 6.69 6.31 -3.68
CA ALA A 83 7.34 5.20 -4.36
C ALA A 83 6.34 4.04 -4.58
N TYR A 84 5.80 3.94 -5.79
CA TYR A 84 4.94 2.82 -6.18
C TYR A 84 5.74 1.65 -6.74
N ARG A 85 5.47 0.43 -6.26
CA ARG A 85 6.16 -0.80 -6.71
C ARG A 85 5.20 -1.69 -7.50
N PRO A 86 5.18 -1.60 -8.85
CA PRO A 86 4.25 -2.39 -9.65
C PRO A 86 4.48 -3.89 -9.45
N ALA A 87 3.39 -4.67 -9.44
CA ALA A 87 3.48 -6.11 -9.22
C ALA A 87 4.09 -6.86 -10.42
N ARG A 88 3.92 -6.34 -11.63
CA ARG A 88 4.45 -6.91 -12.89
C ARG A 88 4.68 -5.78 -13.88
N VAL A 89 5.60 -6.00 -14.80
CA VAL A 89 5.84 -5.14 -15.96
C VAL A 89 5.54 -5.97 -17.20
N LEU A 90 4.75 -5.41 -18.12
CA LEU A 90 4.53 -5.96 -19.45
C LEU A 90 5.35 -5.11 -20.41
N MET A 91 6.34 -5.71 -21.05
CA MET A 91 7.20 -5.01 -22.02
C MET A 91 6.71 -5.31 -23.43
N GLN A 92 6.67 -4.27 -24.27
CA GLN A 92 6.35 -4.41 -25.69
C GLN A 92 7.64 -4.58 -26.49
N ASP A 93 7.55 -5.30 -27.60
CA ASP A 93 8.69 -5.79 -28.38
C ASP A 93 9.64 -4.68 -28.90
N PHE A 94 9.16 -3.43 -29.04
CA PHE A 94 9.95 -2.30 -29.54
C PHE A 94 10.47 -1.34 -28.45
N THR A 95 10.15 -1.57 -27.17
CA THR A 95 10.58 -0.69 -26.07
C THR A 95 11.71 -1.27 -25.21
N GLY A 96 12.25 -2.43 -25.58
CA GLY A 96 13.17 -3.22 -24.76
C GLY A 96 14.63 -3.26 -25.23
N VAL A 97 15.02 -2.42 -26.20
CA VAL A 97 16.36 -2.39 -26.80
C VAL A 97 17.05 -1.05 -26.53
#